data_AF-H1LE23-F1
#
_entry.id   AF-H1LE23-F1
#
_cell.length_a   1.000
_cell.length_b   1.000
_cell.length_c   1.000
_cell.angle_alpha   90.00
_cell.angle_beta   90.00
_cell.angle_gamma   90.00
#
_symmetry.space_group_name_H-M   'P 1'
#
loop_
_entity.id
_entity.type
_entity.pdbx_description
1 polymer ?
#
loop_
_entity_poly.entity_id
_entity_poly.type
_entity_poly.pdbx_seq_one_letter_code
_entity_poly.pdbx_strand_id
1 'polypeptide(L)'
;MQQQTAYSEVEAEKNVENNRLLFNRFRTTRSFQKLSKPEKAAAFYITQAFVGLAYKYQLRSLRRYSAKSVKEVVLTLFPKKIAATNVFFTSVIPVMRRYFVFLGVQHKISNAETLVRALDSIKVGDLLTGHKDASKWDSHKRVGMKYLMGYTREVDPKRVRAYEEDYNMGVPLRFCFDFSVNRVPKNMIMLTESLREKFEQILYEKNK
;
A
#
# COMPACT_ATOMS: atom_id res chain seq x y z
N MET A 1 9.78 5.49 -34.69
CA MET A 1 10.62 5.00 -33.56
C MET A 1 9.93 5.35 -32.25
N GLN A 2 9.43 4.37 -31.49
CA GLN A 2 8.95 4.62 -30.14
C GLN A 2 10.17 4.67 -29.20
N GLN A 3 10.45 5.82 -28.60
CA GLN A 3 11.42 5.91 -27.50
C GLN A 3 10.99 4.92 -26.41
N GLN A 4 11.81 3.88 -26.19
CA GLN A 4 11.74 3.10 -24.96
C GLN A 4 12.04 4.07 -23.83
N THR A 5 10.99 4.49 -23.11
CA THR A 5 11.16 5.28 -21.91
C THR A 5 11.89 4.39 -20.92
N ALA A 6 13.06 4.78 -20.41
CA ALA A 6 13.74 4.05 -19.35
C ALA A 6 13.11 4.41 -18.00
N TYR A 7 13.29 3.55 -16.99
CA TYR A 7 12.91 3.88 -15.61
C TYR A 7 13.72 5.09 -15.11
N SER A 8 13.08 5.99 -14.37
CA SER A 8 13.71 7.16 -13.75
C SER A 8 13.21 7.30 -12.31
N GLU A 9 14.14 7.33 -11.36
CA GLU A 9 13.83 7.53 -9.93
C GLU A 9 13.18 8.89 -9.68
N VAL A 10 13.67 9.94 -10.33
CA VAL A 10 13.09 11.30 -10.26
C VAL A 10 11.63 11.31 -10.69
N GLU A 11 11.29 10.63 -11.79
CA GLU A 11 9.90 10.53 -12.23
C GLU A 11 9.08 9.58 -11.32
N ALA A 12 9.69 8.56 -10.73
CA ALA A 12 9.02 7.72 -9.73
C ALA A 12 8.62 8.53 -8.48
N GLU A 13 9.55 9.31 -7.93
CA GLU A 13 9.31 10.20 -6.79
C GLU A 13 8.25 11.24 -7.11
N LYS A 14 8.32 11.86 -8.29
CA LYS A 14 7.32 12.82 -8.75
C LYS A 14 5.92 12.19 -8.87
N ASN A 15 5.81 10.96 -9.36
CA ASN A 15 4.53 10.26 -9.41
C ASN A 15 3.98 9.98 -7.99
N VAL A 16 4.87 9.58 -7.07
CA VAL A 16 4.57 9.35 -5.65
C VAL A 16 4.10 10.64 -4.96
N GLU A 17 4.81 11.73 -5.12
CA GLU A 17 4.47 13.01 -4.48
C GLU A 17 3.17 13.59 -5.05
N ASN A 18 3.00 13.53 -6.37
CA ASN A 18 1.74 13.92 -6.99
C ASN A 18 0.57 13.08 -6.47
N ASN A 19 0.76 11.77 -6.27
CA ASN A 19 -0.26 10.91 -5.68
C ASN A 19 -0.57 11.32 -4.23
N ARG A 20 0.42 11.70 -3.43
CA ARG A 20 0.21 12.20 -2.06
C ARG A 20 -0.68 13.43 -2.02
N LEU A 21 -0.41 14.42 -2.89
CA LEU A 21 -1.23 15.63 -3.02
C LEU A 21 -2.66 15.32 -3.48
N LEU A 22 -2.81 14.42 -4.45
CA LEU A 22 -4.12 13.98 -4.95
C LEU A 22 -4.89 13.21 -3.87
N PHE A 23 -4.22 12.35 -3.10
CA PHE A 23 -4.85 11.61 -2.02
C PHE A 23 -5.36 12.53 -0.91
N ASN A 24 -4.59 13.56 -0.55
CA ASN A 24 -5.03 14.56 0.44
C ASN A 24 -6.34 15.23 0.02
N ARG A 25 -6.50 15.53 -1.28
CA ARG A 25 -7.76 16.03 -1.86
C ARG A 25 -8.83 14.95 -1.91
N PHE A 26 -8.49 13.71 -2.27
CA PHE A 26 -9.43 12.59 -2.30
C PHE A 26 -10.09 12.39 -0.93
N ARG A 27 -9.33 12.47 0.16
CA ARG A 27 -9.78 12.27 1.55
C ARG A 27 -10.93 13.21 1.96
N THR A 28 -11.01 14.41 1.38
CA THR A 28 -12.07 15.39 1.68
C THR A 28 -13.35 15.14 0.87
N THR A 29 -13.33 14.23 -0.11
CA THR A 29 -14.47 14.02 -1.01
C THR A 29 -15.51 13.06 -0.44
N ARG A 30 -16.77 13.21 -0.90
CA ARG A 30 -17.85 12.25 -0.64
C ARG A 30 -17.49 10.83 -1.11
N SER A 31 -16.69 10.70 -2.17
CA SER A 31 -16.19 9.40 -2.64
C SER A 31 -15.37 8.70 -1.56
N PHE A 32 -14.41 9.38 -0.93
CA PHE A 32 -13.67 8.80 0.19
C PHE A 32 -14.57 8.52 1.40
N GLN A 33 -15.52 9.42 1.70
CA GLN A 33 -16.40 9.23 2.86
C GLN A 33 -17.28 7.98 2.78
N LYS A 34 -17.60 7.51 1.57
CA LYS A 34 -18.35 6.27 1.32
C LYS A 34 -17.51 4.99 1.41
N LEU A 35 -16.21 5.09 1.65
CA LEU A 35 -15.38 3.92 1.96
C LEU A 35 -15.70 3.40 3.37
N SER A 36 -15.63 2.09 3.56
CA SER A 36 -15.72 1.49 4.89
C SER A 36 -14.52 1.90 5.76
N LYS A 37 -14.59 1.68 7.08
CA LYS A 37 -13.45 1.95 7.98
C LYS A 37 -12.16 1.25 7.52
N PRO A 38 -12.17 -0.07 7.20
CA PRO A 38 -10.95 -0.73 6.74
C PRO A 38 -10.44 -0.19 5.41
N GLU A 39 -11.34 0.11 4.48
CA GLU A 39 -10.99 0.73 3.21
C GLU A 39 -10.36 2.12 3.38
N LYS A 40 -10.92 2.98 4.24
CA LYS A 40 -10.38 4.33 4.50
C LYS A 40 -8.97 4.27 5.06
N ALA A 41 -8.74 3.37 6.02
CA ALA A 41 -7.42 3.19 6.60
C ALA A 41 -6.42 2.70 5.54
N ALA A 42 -6.83 1.76 4.69
CA ALA A 42 -5.95 1.18 3.67
C ALA A 42 -5.77 2.09 2.45
N ALA A 43 -6.64 3.08 2.27
CA ALA A 43 -6.78 3.80 1.01
C ALA A 43 -5.50 4.49 0.57
N PHE A 44 -4.77 5.13 1.49
CA PHE A 44 -3.51 5.80 1.18
C PHE A 44 -2.48 4.81 0.64
N TYR A 45 -2.28 3.71 1.36
CA TYR A 45 -1.30 2.69 1.02
C TYR A 45 -1.66 1.96 -0.28
N ILE A 46 -2.95 1.70 -0.53
CA ILE A 46 -3.42 1.07 -1.76
C ILE A 46 -3.15 1.98 -2.97
N THR A 47 -3.52 3.28 -2.91
CA THR A 47 -3.30 4.18 -4.05
C THR A 47 -1.81 4.43 -4.28
N GLN A 48 -1.04 4.56 -3.20
CA GLN A 48 0.41 4.71 -3.25
C GLN A 48 1.10 3.49 -3.89
N ALA A 49 0.78 2.29 -3.41
CA ALA A 49 1.31 1.05 -3.96
C ALA A 49 0.91 0.86 -5.42
N PHE A 50 -0.33 1.22 -5.79
CA PHE A 50 -0.75 1.18 -7.18
C PHE A 50 0.11 2.07 -8.07
N VAL A 51 0.33 3.33 -7.68
CA VAL A 51 1.15 4.27 -8.46
C VAL A 51 2.59 3.79 -8.57
N GLY A 52 3.18 3.34 -7.46
CA GLY A 52 4.55 2.81 -7.42
C GLY A 52 4.71 1.58 -8.31
N LEU A 53 3.81 0.61 -8.21
CA LEU A 53 3.84 -0.61 -9.03
C LEU A 53 3.62 -0.31 -10.52
N ALA A 54 2.64 0.54 -10.84
CA ALA A 54 2.35 0.91 -12.23
C ALA A 54 3.54 1.61 -12.90
N TYR A 55 4.23 2.50 -12.18
CA TYR A 55 5.40 3.16 -12.74
C TYR A 55 6.62 2.23 -12.79
N LYS A 56 6.97 1.57 -11.67
CA LYS A 56 8.18 0.72 -11.58
C LYS A 56 8.19 -0.43 -12.58
N TYR A 57 7.03 -1.05 -12.85
CA TYR A 57 6.97 -2.26 -13.67
C TYR A 57 6.34 -2.06 -15.05
N GLN A 58 5.62 -0.96 -15.29
CA GLN A 58 4.95 -0.73 -16.58
C GLN A 58 5.27 0.65 -17.18
N LEU A 59 6.05 1.48 -16.47
CA LEU A 59 6.39 2.86 -16.85
C LEU A 59 5.16 3.71 -17.18
N ARG A 60 4.08 3.46 -16.44
CA ARG A 60 2.82 4.18 -16.58
C ARG A 60 2.67 5.20 -15.49
N SER A 61 2.64 6.47 -15.90
CA SER A 61 2.13 7.57 -15.10
C SER A 61 0.61 7.65 -15.22
N LEU A 62 0.00 8.46 -14.35
CA LEU A 62 -1.44 8.58 -14.17
C LEU A 62 -2.24 8.80 -15.46
N ARG A 63 -1.74 9.62 -16.39
CA ARG A 63 -2.39 9.89 -17.69
C ARG A 63 -2.29 8.75 -18.70
N ARG A 64 -1.44 7.75 -18.44
CA ARG A 64 -1.15 6.63 -19.35
C ARG A 64 -1.76 5.31 -18.87
N TYR A 65 -2.56 5.33 -17.81
CA TYR A 65 -3.28 4.15 -17.34
C TYR A 65 -4.29 3.66 -18.38
N SER A 66 -4.40 2.34 -18.49
CA SER A 66 -5.28 1.60 -19.39
C SER A 66 -5.96 0.48 -18.63
N ALA A 67 -7.04 -0.08 -19.18
CA ALA A 67 -7.70 -1.25 -18.59
C ALA A 67 -6.73 -2.42 -18.39
N LYS A 68 -5.86 -2.69 -19.37
CA LYS A 68 -4.83 -3.75 -19.28
C LYS A 68 -3.86 -3.49 -18.13
N SER A 69 -3.30 -2.28 -18.06
CA SER A 69 -2.33 -1.93 -17.01
C SER A 69 -2.95 -2.04 -15.61
N VAL A 70 -4.18 -1.56 -15.42
CA VAL A 70 -4.91 -1.68 -14.14
C VAL A 70 -5.09 -3.14 -13.73
N LYS A 71 -5.57 -4.00 -14.65
CA LYS A 71 -5.75 -5.43 -14.38
C LYS A 71 -4.43 -6.09 -14.01
N GLU A 72 -3.37 -5.80 -14.74
CA GLU A 72 -2.05 -6.38 -14.48
C GLU A 72 -1.48 -5.94 -13.12
N VAL A 73 -1.60 -4.65 -12.77
CA VAL A 73 -1.18 -4.18 -11.44
C VAL A 73 -1.98 -4.89 -10.34
N VAL A 74 -3.31 -4.91 -10.45
CA VAL A 74 -4.18 -5.46 -9.39
C VAL A 74 -4.10 -6.98 -9.30
N LEU A 75 -4.18 -7.72 -10.41
CA LEU A 75 -4.22 -9.19 -10.39
C LEU A 75 -2.85 -9.85 -10.34
N THR A 76 -1.80 -9.17 -10.79
CA THR A 76 -0.46 -9.77 -10.88
C THR A 76 0.50 -9.11 -9.90
N LEU A 77 0.71 -7.79 -9.99
CA LEU A 77 1.76 -7.13 -9.21
C LEU A 77 1.42 -7.05 -7.72
N PHE A 78 0.19 -6.68 -7.36
CA PHE A 78 -0.27 -6.65 -5.96
C PHE A 78 -0.08 -8.01 -5.28
N PRO A 79 -0.67 -9.12 -5.80
CA PRO A 79 -0.45 -10.46 -5.28
C PRO A 79 1.01 -10.91 -5.25
N LYS A 80 1.82 -10.53 -6.23
CA LYS A 80 3.21 -10.97 -6.32
C LYS A 80 4.13 -10.25 -5.34
N LYS A 81 3.87 -8.96 -5.09
CA LYS A 81 4.86 -8.04 -4.48
C LYS A 81 4.45 -7.44 -3.14
N ILE A 82 3.16 -7.28 -2.89
CA ILE A 82 2.70 -6.66 -1.63
C ILE A 82 2.47 -7.75 -0.58
N ALA A 83 3.22 -7.68 0.50
CA ALA A 83 2.96 -8.39 1.73
C ALA A 83 1.96 -7.58 2.57
N ALA A 84 0.73 -8.10 2.70
CA ALA A 84 -0.31 -7.52 3.53
C ALA A 84 -1.37 -8.58 3.90
N THR A 85 -2.34 -8.27 4.78
CA THR A 85 -3.43 -9.21 5.13
C THR A 85 -4.56 -9.22 4.11
N ASN A 86 -5.43 -10.24 4.21
CA ASN A 86 -6.64 -10.35 3.39
C ASN A 86 -7.49 -9.07 3.40
N VAL A 87 -7.59 -8.38 4.55
CA VAL A 87 -8.37 -7.14 4.68
C VAL A 87 -7.86 -6.07 3.71
N PHE A 88 -6.54 -5.90 3.59
CA PHE A 88 -5.93 -5.00 2.62
C PHE A 88 -6.33 -5.38 1.19
N PHE A 89 -6.20 -6.66 0.81
CA PHE A 89 -6.53 -7.12 -0.54
C PHE A 89 -8.02 -6.98 -0.87
N THR A 90 -8.92 -7.27 0.07
CA THR A 90 -10.36 -7.02 -0.13
C THR A 90 -10.70 -5.55 -0.32
N SER A 91 -9.87 -4.64 0.21
CA SER A 91 -10.05 -3.19 0.11
C SER A 91 -9.51 -2.60 -1.20
N VAL A 92 -8.65 -3.31 -1.95
CA VAL A 92 -8.00 -2.79 -3.16
C VAL A 92 -9.00 -2.32 -4.22
N ILE A 93 -9.95 -3.18 -4.60
CA ILE A 93 -10.94 -2.86 -5.64
C ILE A 93 -11.84 -1.68 -5.25
N PRO A 94 -12.53 -1.68 -4.09
CA PRO A 94 -13.42 -0.58 -3.72
C PRO A 94 -12.67 0.75 -3.57
N VAL A 95 -11.46 0.75 -2.99
CA VAL A 95 -10.63 1.96 -2.89
C VAL A 95 -10.26 2.49 -4.27
N MET A 96 -9.66 1.65 -5.11
CA MET A 96 -9.18 2.07 -6.43
C MET A 96 -10.33 2.53 -7.33
N ARG A 97 -11.50 1.88 -7.24
CA ARG A 97 -12.71 2.29 -7.95
C ARG A 97 -13.08 3.73 -7.61
N ARG A 98 -13.18 4.05 -6.31
CA ARG A 98 -13.53 5.40 -5.86
C ARG A 98 -12.43 6.42 -6.17
N TYR A 99 -11.18 6.01 -6.12
CA TYR A 99 -10.04 6.86 -6.45
C TYR A 99 -10.03 7.23 -7.94
N PHE A 100 -10.26 6.28 -8.85
CA PHE A 100 -10.36 6.58 -10.28
C PHE A 100 -11.55 7.48 -10.62
N VAL A 101 -12.70 7.30 -9.96
CA VAL A 101 -13.83 8.24 -10.09
C VAL A 101 -13.40 9.64 -9.66
N PHE A 102 -12.74 9.78 -8.52
CA PHE A 102 -12.20 11.07 -8.07
C PHE A 102 -11.21 11.68 -9.08
N LEU A 103 -10.27 10.90 -9.59
CA LEU A 103 -9.29 11.38 -10.57
C LEU A 103 -9.95 11.82 -11.89
N GLY A 104 -11.03 11.15 -12.31
CA GLY A 104 -11.84 11.56 -13.46
C GLY A 104 -12.53 12.91 -13.23
N VAL A 105 -13.21 13.07 -12.08
CA VAL A 105 -13.87 14.34 -11.70
C VAL A 105 -12.87 15.50 -11.58
N GLN A 106 -11.63 15.22 -11.16
CA GLN A 106 -10.55 16.22 -11.09
C GLN A 106 -9.80 16.44 -12.42
N HIS A 107 -10.30 15.84 -13.52
CA HIS A 107 -9.68 15.89 -14.85
C HIS A 107 -8.20 15.46 -14.88
N LYS A 108 -7.80 14.58 -13.97
CA LYS A 108 -6.44 14.04 -13.91
C LYS A 108 -6.25 12.85 -14.85
N ILE A 109 -7.33 12.09 -15.05
CA ILE A 109 -7.43 11.05 -16.08
C ILE A 109 -8.64 11.33 -16.96
N SER A 110 -8.55 10.97 -18.24
CA SER A 110 -9.64 11.11 -19.21
C SER A 110 -10.49 9.84 -19.34
N ASN A 111 -9.97 8.69 -18.95
CA ASN A 111 -10.58 7.37 -19.18
C ASN A 111 -11.09 6.68 -17.89
N ALA A 112 -11.52 7.47 -16.89
CA ALA A 112 -11.92 6.97 -15.58
C ALA A 112 -12.92 5.81 -15.64
N GLU A 113 -13.96 5.92 -16.48
CA GLU A 113 -14.97 4.88 -16.66
C GLU A 113 -14.37 3.57 -17.17
N THR A 114 -13.43 3.64 -18.11
CA THR A 114 -12.74 2.45 -18.63
C THR A 114 -11.94 1.76 -17.54
N LEU A 115 -11.25 2.53 -16.68
CA LEU A 115 -10.48 1.96 -15.57
C LEU A 115 -11.39 1.35 -14.50
N VAL A 116 -12.54 1.99 -14.21
CA VAL A 116 -13.55 1.46 -13.28
C VAL A 116 -14.15 0.16 -13.80
N ARG A 117 -14.55 0.09 -15.08
CA ARG A 117 -15.03 -1.17 -15.68
C ARG A 117 -13.97 -2.27 -15.65
N ALA A 118 -12.69 -1.92 -15.83
CA ALA A 118 -11.60 -2.87 -15.70
C ALA A 118 -11.50 -3.45 -14.29
N LEU A 119 -11.64 -2.62 -13.25
CA LEU A 119 -11.70 -3.08 -11.86
C LEU A 119 -12.95 -3.91 -11.56
N ASP A 120 -14.12 -3.50 -12.05
CA ASP A 120 -15.39 -4.19 -11.81
C ASP A 120 -15.43 -5.58 -12.46
N SER A 121 -14.63 -5.80 -13.51
CA SER A 121 -14.47 -7.13 -14.12
C SER A 121 -13.55 -8.08 -13.32
N ILE A 122 -12.90 -7.61 -12.26
CA ILE A 122 -12.03 -8.42 -11.40
C ILE A 122 -12.85 -8.99 -10.25
N LYS A 123 -12.82 -10.31 -10.07
CA LYS A 123 -13.42 -10.93 -8.88
C LYS A 123 -12.46 -10.79 -7.70
N VAL A 124 -12.95 -10.35 -6.54
CA VAL A 124 -12.17 -10.26 -5.30
C VAL A 124 -11.54 -11.62 -4.94
N GLY A 125 -12.24 -12.73 -5.24
CA GLY A 125 -11.73 -14.08 -5.05
C GLY A 125 -10.43 -14.38 -5.80
N ASP A 126 -10.26 -13.86 -7.02
CA ASP A 126 -9.05 -14.07 -7.82
C ASP A 126 -7.85 -13.35 -7.18
N LEU A 127 -8.09 -12.14 -6.70
CA LEU A 127 -7.09 -11.34 -5.99
C LEU A 127 -6.64 -12.02 -4.69
N LEU A 128 -7.59 -12.53 -3.90
CA LEU A 128 -7.32 -13.25 -2.66
C LEU A 128 -6.59 -14.57 -2.91
N THR A 129 -7.01 -15.33 -3.92
CA THR A 129 -6.37 -16.59 -4.30
C THR A 129 -4.93 -16.33 -4.73
N GLY A 130 -4.71 -15.32 -5.59
CA GLY A 130 -3.38 -14.91 -6.00
C GLY A 130 -2.50 -14.47 -4.83
N HIS A 131 -3.03 -13.68 -3.89
CA HIS A 131 -2.25 -13.23 -2.74
C HIS A 131 -1.86 -14.38 -1.79
N LYS A 132 -2.71 -15.39 -1.63
CA LYS A 132 -2.45 -16.54 -0.73
C LYS A 132 -1.53 -17.60 -1.33
N ASP A 133 -1.42 -17.64 -2.66
CA ASP A 133 -0.61 -18.60 -3.37
C ASP A 133 0.89 -18.28 -3.26
N ALA A 134 1.58 -18.97 -2.35
CA ALA A 134 3.00 -18.77 -2.10
C ALA A 134 3.88 -19.05 -3.33
N SER A 135 3.43 -19.82 -4.32
CA SER A 135 4.20 -20.04 -5.55
C SER A 135 4.31 -18.77 -6.40
N LYS A 136 3.34 -17.86 -6.29
CA LYS A 136 3.26 -16.61 -7.06
C LYS A 136 4.00 -15.44 -6.40
N TRP A 137 4.49 -15.61 -5.18
CA TRP A 137 5.20 -14.55 -4.47
C TRP A 137 6.63 -14.41 -4.97
N ASP A 138 7.07 -13.16 -5.13
CA ASP A 138 8.48 -12.90 -5.31
C ASP A 138 9.28 -13.10 -4.01
N SER A 139 10.60 -13.00 -4.13
CA SER A 139 11.53 -13.17 -3.01
C SER A 139 11.24 -12.19 -1.86
N HIS A 140 10.94 -10.94 -2.18
CA HIS A 140 10.70 -9.90 -1.19
C HIS A 140 9.38 -10.13 -0.45
N LYS A 141 8.28 -10.38 -1.16
CA LYS A 141 7.00 -10.69 -0.53
C LYS A 141 7.11 -11.88 0.41
N ARG A 142 7.86 -12.93 0.06
CA ARG A 142 8.09 -14.07 0.99
C ARG A 142 8.71 -13.62 2.30
N VAL A 143 9.66 -12.68 2.28
CA VAL A 143 10.25 -12.09 3.49
C VAL A 143 9.19 -11.29 4.26
N GLY A 144 8.44 -10.41 3.59
CA GLY A 144 7.35 -9.64 4.21
C GLY A 144 6.27 -10.53 4.86
N MET A 145 5.87 -11.61 4.19
CA MET A 145 4.89 -12.56 4.72
C MET A 145 5.45 -13.36 5.91
N LYS A 146 6.75 -13.65 5.97
CA LYS A 146 7.36 -14.25 7.18
C LYS A 146 7.23 -13.36 8.41
N TYR A 147 7.45 -12.05 8.25
CA TYR A 147 7.21 -11.08 9.31
C TYR A 147 5.73 -11.03 9.74
N LEU A 148 4.81 -11.00 8.77
CA LEU A 148 3.37 -10.99 9.04
C LEU A 148 2.84 -12.27 9.69
N MET A 149 3.45 -13.42 9.40
CA MET A 149 3.03 -14.71 9.95
C MET A 149 3.71 -15.02 11.29
N GLY A 150 4.59 -14.14 11.79
CA GLY A 150 5.29 -14.35 13.07
C GLY A 150 6.35 -15.44 13.02
N TYR A 151 6.85 -15.80 11.83
CA TYR A 151 7.90 -16.81 11.70
C TYR A 151 9.29 -16.33 12.13
N THR A 152 9.45 -15.02 12.34
CA THR A 152 10.67 -14.39 12.86
C THR A 152 10.42 -13.86 14.27
N ARG A 153 11.12 -14.43 15.27
CA ARG A 153 10.95 -14.12 16.70
C ARG A 153 11.60 -12.80 17.12
N GLU A 154 12.65 -12.39 16.41
CA GLU A 154 13.33 -11.11 16.61
C GLU A 154 13.34 -10.35 15.29
N VAL A 155 12.63 -9.23 15.25
CA VAL A 155 12.47 -8.43 14.05
C VAL A 155 12.89 -7.00 14.38
N ASP A 156 14.08 -6.62 13.89
CA ASP A 156 14.57 -5.25 14.02
C ASP A 156 13.59 -4.27 13.33
N PRO A 157 13.00 -3.32 14.09
CA PRO A 157 12.09 -2.32 13.53
C PRO A 157 12.69 -1.49 12.39
N LYS A 158 14.01 -1.21 12.42
CA LYS A 158 14.69 -0.46 11.34
C LYS A 158 14.70 -1.26 10.04
N ARG A 159 14.97 -2.58 10.12
CA ARG A 159 14.95 -3.48 8.96
C ARG A 159 13.55 -3.64 8.39
N VAL A 160 12.51 -3.69 9.23
CA VAL A 160 11.11 -3.73 8.76
C VAL A 160 10.75 -2.46 8.02
N ARG A 161 11.09 -1.29 8.59
CA ARG A 161 10.79 0.00 7.96
C ARG A 161 11.47 0.14 6.61
N ALA A 162 12.76 -0.18 6.53
CA ALA A 162 13.49 -0.19 5.25
C ALA A 162 12.84 -1.15 4.24
N TYR A 163 12.42 -2.34 4.69
CA TYR A 163 11.70 -3.28 3.83
C TYR A 163 10.37 -2.71 3.32
N GLU A 164 9.59 -2.08 4.21
CA GLU A 164 8.31 -1.47 3.88
C GLU A 164 8.47 -0.40 2.79
N GLU A 165 9.47 0.47 2.95
CA GLU A 165 9.78 1.57 2.02
C GLU A 165 10.31 1.03 0.67
N ASP A 166 11.33 0.17 0.67
CA ASP A 166 12.06 -0.23 -0.54
C ASP A 166 11.34 -1.32 -1.37
N TYR A 167 10.66 -2.24 -0.68
CA TYR A 167 10.16 -3.48 -1.29
C TYR A 167 8.65 -3.65 -1.19
N ASN A 168 8.02 -3.13 -0.13
CA ASN A 168 6.57 -3.22 0.07
C ASN A 168 5.80 -1.98 -0.38
N MET A 169 6.42 -1.08 -1.13
CA MET A 169 5.79 0.13 -1.70
C MET A 169 5.19 1.05 -0.62
N GLY A 170 5.82 1.12 0.55
CA GLY A 170 5.36 1.88 1.71
C GLY A 170 4.12 1.29 2.40
N VAL A 171 3.68 0.08 2.03
CA VAL A 171 2.58 -0.61 2.74
C VAL A 171 3.14 -1.16 4.06
N PRO A 172 2.63 -0.74 5.22
CA PRO A 172 3.17 -1.21 6.50
C PRO A 172 2.75 -2.65 6.75
N LEU A 173 3.67 -3.48 7.23
CA LEU A 173 3.36 -4.83 7.68
C LEU A 173 2.53 -4.80 8.97
N ARG A 174 2.75 -3.80 9.84
CA ARG A 174 1.96 -3.65 11.09
C ARG A 174 0.51 -3.26 10.86
N PHE A 175 0.23 -2.53 9.78
CA PHE A 175 -1.11 -2.13 9.36
C PHE A 175 -2.05 -3.32 9.09
N CYS A 176 -1.46 -4.50 8.89
CA CYS A 176 -2.18 -5.72 8.59
C CYS A 176 -2.79 -6.40 9.82
N PHE A 177 -2.32 -6.07 11.04
CA PHE A 177 -2.82 -6.60 12.31
C PHE A 177 -3.88 -5.70 12.98
N ASP A 178 -3.94 -4.42 12.61
CA ASP A 178 -4.79 -3.40 13.27
C ASP A 178 -6.27 -3.49 12.89
N PHE A 179 -6.61 -4.27 11.86
CA PHE A 179 -8.00 -4.42 11.43
C PHE A 179 -8.85 -5.34 12.31
N SER A 180 -8.25 -6.04 13.28
CA SER A 180 -8.98 -6.97 14.16
C SER A 180 -9.50 -6.40 15.47
N VAL A 181 -9.12 -5.19 15.94
CA VAL A 181 -9.56 -4.78 17.29
C VAL A 181 -9.74 -3.27 17.47
N ASN A 182 -10.98 -2.86 17.74
CA ASN A 182 -11.26 -1.70 18.59
C ASN A 182 -10.59 -1.92 19.95
N ARG A 183 -9.33 -1.53 20.11
CA ARG A 183 -8.64 -1.09 21.35
C ARG A 183 -7.14 -1.17 21.14
N VAL A 184 -6.46 -0.04 21.30
CA VAL A 184 -5.03 -0.01 21.64
C VAL A 184 -4.86 -0.84 22.93
N PRO A 185 -3.95 -1.83 22.99
CA PRO A 185 -3.66 -2.52 24.25
C PRO A 185 -3.23 -1.47 25.28
N LYS A 186 -3.92 -1.40 26.41
CA LYS A 186 -3.67 -0.43 27.51
C LYS A 186 -2.30 -0.59 28.19
N ASN A 187 -1.40 -1.35 27.59
CA ASN A 187 -0.13 -1.81 28.15
C ASN A 187 0.97 -1.88 27.07
N MET A 188 0.81 -1.16 25.95
CA MET A 188 1.91 -0.91 25.03
C MET A 188 2.24 0.60 25.06
N ILE A 189 3.22 0.98 25.88
CA ILE A 189 3.83 2.31 25.82
C ILE A 189 4.58 2.34 24.49
N MET A 190 4.04 3.04 23.50
CA MET A 190 4.79 3.43 22.31
C MET A 190 5.86 4.43 22.75
N LEU A 191 7.05 3.93 23.05
CA LEU A 191 8.21 4.79 23.34
C LEU A 191 8.60 5.49 22.04
N THR A 192 8.23 6.77 21.91
CA THR A 192 8.92 7.68 21.00
C THR A 192 10.40 7.73 21.40
N GLU A 193 11.28 8.08 20.46
CA GLU A 193 12.73 8.12 20.69
C GLU A 193 13.09 8.96 21.94
N SER A 194 12.40 10.10 22.13
CA SER A 194 12.54 10.95 23.32
C SER A 194 12.05 10.31 24.63
N LEU A 195 11.07 9.40 24.57
CA LEU A 195 10.55 8.66 25.73
C LEU A 195 11.46 7.48 26.07
N ARG A 196 12.14 6.92 25.06
CA ARG A 196 13.14 5.86 25.22
C ARG A 196 14.39 6.36 25.94
N GLU A 197 14.91 7.52 25.56
CA GLU A 197 16.05 8.18 26.21
C GLU A 197 15.75 8.52 27.68
N LYS A 198 14.55 9.04 27.97
CA LYS A 198 14.11 9.29 29.36
C LYS A 198 14.00 8.01 30.18
N PHE A 199 13.50 6.92 29.60
CA PHE A 199 13.37 5.64 30.31
C PHE A 199 14.73 4.96 30.54
N GLU A 200 15.66 5.08 29.60
CA GLU A 200 17.03 4.58 29.74
C GLU A 200 17.78 5.32 30.86
N GLN A 201 17.65 6.65 30.96
CA GLN A 201 18.21 7.41 32.09
C GLN A 201 17.65 6.95 33.45
N ILE A 202 16.34 6.78 33.56
CA ILE A 202 15.69 6.34 34.81
C ILE A 202 16.11 4.92 35.23
N LEU A 203 16.37 4.03 34.27
CA LEU A 203 16.85 2.65 34.52
C LEU A 203 18.32 2.59 34.93
N TYR A 204 19.16 3.51 34.42
CA TYR A 204 20.58 3.60 34.78
C TYR A 204 20.79 4.31 36.14
N GLU A 205 19.95 5.27 36.51
CA GLU A 205 20.03 5.94 37.80
C GLU A 205 19.56 5.07 38.99
N LYS A 206 18.69 4.08 38.75
CA LYS A 206 18.22 3.14 39.78
C LYS A 206 19.12 1.92 40.02
N ASN A 207 20.20 1.78 39.25
CA ASN A 207 21.18 0.69 39.40
C ASN A 207 22.58 1.22 39.75
N LYS A 208 22.64 2.37 40.44
CA LYS A 208 23.81 2.83 41.19
C LYS A 208 23.48 2.87 42.68
#